data_AF-A0A3C1T5X0-F1
#
_entry.id   AF-A0A3C1T5X0-F1
#
_cell.length_a   1.000
_cell.length_b   1.000
_cell.length_c   1.000
_cell.angle_alpha   90.00
_cell.angle_beta   90.00
_cell.angle_gamma   90.00
#
_symmetry.space_group_name_H-M   'P 1'
#
loop_
_entity.id
_entity.type
_entity.pdbx_description
1 polymer ?
#
loop_
_entity_poly.entity_id
_entity_poly.type
_entity_poly.pdbx_seq_one_letter_code
_entity_poly.pdbx_strand_id
1 'polypeptide(L)'
;KDEKGVKQFFKENLPPNPEQIRGFYQLLYLYQSYCWYAFIRQDFLMYYRYSRKWADLFKNEPLMITAETGHYIKGMHNLLTANFNLRNFKNFDKYLVRFERFTFSKPANQHDNFRMQAFVYLTSARINQHLMKGTFGEGIKLVPAIEKGLNEFSLYIDRHRVLVIRYKTALMYFGNGDYEKSIDHLQLIINGPVDIRIDLQCYARLLHLMAHFEMGNDAIIESLTKSVFRFMSRMENLTVVEEEMFKFIKNNVYESAEKLKPGLKKLLDRIKQFEKNRFETRVFSYLDIISWIESKVYNKPMSVIINEKYQQSRHR
;
A
#
# COMPACT_ATOMS: atom_id res chain seq x y z
N LYS A 1 -20.61 1.37 -12.39
CA LYS A 1 -21.84 0.54 -12.21
C LYS A 1 -21.64 -0.46 -11.06
N ASP A 2 -20.41 -0.92 -10.85
CA ASP A 2 -20.02 -1.93 -9.85
C ASP A 2 -20.26 -1.52 -8.39
N GLU A 3 -20.04 -0.25 -8.00
CA GLU A 3 -20.29 0.19 -6.61
C GLU A 3 -21.76 0.01 -6.19
N LYS A 4 -22.73 0.19 -7.12
CA LYS A 4 -24.15 -0.01 -6.82
C LYS A 4 -24.45 -1.49 -6.54
N GLY A 5 -23.89 -2.40 -7.34
CA GLY A 5 -24.05 -3.85 -7.14
C GLY A 5 -23.46 -4.31 -5.81
N VAL A 6 -22.25 -3.83 -5.46
CA VAL A 6 -21.62 -4.14 -4.16
C VAL A 6 -22.48 -3.64 -2.98
N LYS A 7 -23.05 -2.42 -3.09
CA LYS A 7 -23.96 -1.88 -2.07
C LYS A 7 -25.21 -2.71 -1.90
N GLN A 8 -25.84 -3.09 -3.01
CA GLN A 8 -27.06 -3.89 -3.01
C GLN A 8 -26.80 -5.26 -2.42
N PHE A 9 -25.82 -5.99 -2.93
CA PHE A 9 -25.43 -7.31 -2.43
C PHE A 9 -25.14 -7.28 -0.93
N PHE A 10 -24.37 -6.28 -0.47
CA PHE A 10 -24.06 -6.15 0.95
C PHE A 10 -25.32 -5.92 1.79
N LYS A 11 -26.22 -5.02 1.37
CA LYS A 11 -27.44 -4.71 2.10
C LYS A 11 -28.41 -5.89 2.17
N GLU A 12 -28.56 -6.63 1.07
CA GLU A 12 -29.45 -7.80 0.97
C GLU A 12 -29.00 -8.98 1.82
N ASN A 13 -27.69 -9.09 2.09
CA ASN A 13 -27.11 -10.20 2.86
C ASN A 13 -26.79 -9.82 4.32
N LEU A 14 -27.11 -8.60 4.76
CA LEU A 14 -26.99 -8.23 6.17
C LEU A 14 -28.14 -8.84 6.98
N PRO A 15 -27.88 -9.21 8.26
CA PRO A 15 -28.97 -9.60 9.16
C PRO A 15 -29.93 -8.43 9.35
N PRO A 16 -31.23 -8.69 9.61
CA PRO A 16 -32.26 -7.64 9.67
C PRO A 16 -32.05 -6.63 10.81
N ASN A 17 -31.50 -7.06 11.95
CA ASN A 17 -31.26 -6.23 13.14
C ASN A 17 -29.78 -6.33 13.61
N PRO A 18 -28.81 -5.83 12.81
CA PRO A 18 -27.37 -5.99 13.11
C PRO A 18 -26.96 -5.33 14.43
N GLU A 19 -27.66 -4.28 14.85
CA GLU A 19 -27.45 -3.56 16.11
C GLU A 19 -27.84 -4.35 17.36
N GLN A 20 -28.59 -5.45 17.23
CA GLN A 20 -28.95 -6.32 18.36
C GLN A 20 -27.93 -7.44 18.61
N ILE A 21 -26.97 -7.64 17.70
CA ILE A 21 -25.97 -8.69 17.81
C ILE A 21 -25.03 -8.40 19.00
N ARG A 22 -24.79 -9.42 19.84
CA ARG A 22 -23.91 -9.31 21.03
C ARG A 22 -22.82 -10.38 21.10
N GLY A 23 -23.00 -11.55 20.48
CA GLY A 23 -22.04 -12.65 20.56
C GLY A 23 -20.75 -12.39 19.78
N PHE A 24 -19.63 -12.91 20.29
CA PHE A 24 -18.29 -12.67 19.75
C PHE A 24 -18.19 -13.02 18.27
N TYR A 25 -18.56 -14.24 17.88
CA TYR A 25 -18.43 -14.72 16.50
C TYR A 25 -19.35 -13.97 15.55
N GLN A 26 -20.60 -13.69 15.95
CA GLN A 26 -21.52 -12.90 15.12
C GLN A 26 -20.99 -11.48 14.91
N LEU A 27 -20.45 -10.83 15.95
CA LEU A 27 -19.82 -9.52 15.83
C LEU A 27 -18.55 -9.58 14.98
N LEU A 28 -17.72 -10.62 15.15
CA LEU A 28 -16.50 -10.82 14.38
C LEU A 28 -16.79 -10.88 12.88
N TYR A 29 -17.74 -11.72 12.47
CA TYR A 29 -18.13 -11.84 11.06
C TYR A 29 -18.81 -10.60 10.54
N LEU A 30 -19.68 -9.96 11.33
CA LEU A 30 -20.28 -8.68 10.96
C LEU A 30 -19.20 -7.62 10.67
N TYR A 31 -18.23 -7.47 11.57
CA TYR A 31 -17.17 -6.48 11.42
C TYR A 31 -16.22 -6.80 10.26
N GLN A 32 -15.93 -8.07 10.01
CA GLN A 32 -15.19 -8.50 8.81
C GLN A 32 -15.91 -8.11 7.52
N SER A 33 -17.21 -8.41 7.44
CA SER A 33 -18.03 -8.07 6.27
C SER A 33 -18.02 -6.56 6.00
N TYR A 34 -18.21 -5.73 7.03
CA TYR A 34 -18.09 -4.28 6.89
C TYR A 34 -16.67 -3.82 6.51
N CYS A 35 -15.62 -4.47 7.02
CA CYS A 35 -14.25 -4.15 6.63
C CYS A 35 -14.03 -4.36 5.14
N TRP A 36 -14.40 -5.53 4.61
CA TRP A 36 -14.23 -5.84 3.19
C TRP A 36 -15.10 -4.95 2.31
N TYR A 37 -16.37 -4.74 2.68
CA TYR A 37 -17.27 -3.83 2.00
C TYR A 37 -16.70 -2.41 1.91
N ALA A 38 -16.19 -1.88 3.03
CA ALA A 38 -15.59 -0.55 3.06
C ALA A 38 -14.29 -0.48 2.25
N PHE A 39 -13.43 -1.49 2.36
CA PHE A 39 -12.15 -1.55 1.65
C PHE A 39 -12.33 -1.58 0.12
N ILE A 40 -13.24 -2.43 -0.39
CA ILE A 40 -13.56 -2.53 -1.83
C ILE A 40 -14.04 -1.18 -2.36
N ARG A 41 -14.82 -0.45 -1.57
CA ARG A 41 -15.35 0.87 -1.93
C ARG A 41 -14.39 2.03 -1.67
N GLN A 42 -13.18 1.75 -1.17
CA GLN A 42 -12.20 2.75 -0.72
C GLN A 42 -12.75 3.72 0.34
N ASP A 43 -13.74 3.30 1.14
CA ASP A 43 -14.24 4.05 2.29
C ASP A 43 -13.34 3.79 3.50
N PHE A 44 -12.18 4.44 3.53
CA PHE A 44 -11.17 4.17 4.55
C PHE A 44 -11.59 4.59 5.96
N LEU A 45 -12.53 5.54 6.10
CA LEU A 45 -13.11 5.89 7.40
C LEU A 45 -13.98 4.77 7.95
N MET A 46 -14.86 4.19 7.12
CA MET A 46 -15.64 3.02 7.52
C MET A 46 -14.74 1.81 7.77
N TYR A 47 -13.73 1.60 6.92
CA TYR A 47 -12.76 0.51 7.09
C TYR A 47 -12.02 0.62 8.42
N TYR A 48 -11.58 1.82 8.80
CA TYR A 48 -10.99 2.08 10.13
C TYR A 48 -11.98 1.81 11.26
N ARG A 49 -13.23 2.31 11.15
CA ARG A 49 -14.27 2.11 12.17
C ARG A 49 -14.46 0.63 12.47
N TYR A 50 -14.60 -0.20 11.43
CA TYR A 50 -14.91 -1.62 11.61
C TYR A 50 -13.68 -2.48 11.90
N SER A 51 -12.50 -2.13 11.39
CA SER A 51 -11.26 -2.83 11.76
C SER A 51 -10.89 -2.58 13.22
N ARG A 52 -11.14 -1.36 13.73
CA ARG A 52 -11.00 -1.06 15.16
C ARG A 52 -12.00 -1.87 15.99
N LYS A 53 -13.29 -1.90 15.60
CA LYS A 53 -14.31 -2.71 16.29
C LYS A 53 -13.92 -4.19 16.33
N TRP A 54 -13.39 -4.73 15.24
CA TRP A 54 -12.85 -6.08 15.19
C TRP A 54 -11.71 -6.26 16.20
N ALA A 55 -10.69 -5.40 16.19
CA ALA A 55 -9.57 -5.51 17.14
C ALA A 55 -10.01 -5.32 18.61
N ASP A 56 -11.04 -4.51 18.85
CA ASP A 56 -11.60 -4.26 20.19
C ASP A 56 -12.36 -5.49 20.74
N LEU A 57 -12.90 -6.38 19.89
CA LEU A 57 -13.49 -7.66 20.35
C LEU A 57 -12.48 -8.48 21.17
N PHE A 58 -11.26 -8.60 20.66
CA PHE A 58 -10.18 -9.34 21.32
C PHE A 58 -9.61 -8.61 22.54
N LYS A 59 -9.85 -7.31 22.66
CA LYS A 59 -9.55 -6.56 23.90
C LYS A 59 -10.58 -6.87 24.98
N ASN A 60 -11.85 -6.95 24.59
CA ASN A 60 -12.97 -7.20 25.51
C ASN A 60 -13.03 -8.66 25.95
N GLU A 61 -12.60 -9.59 25.08
CA GLU A 61 -12.53 -11.03 25.38
C GLU A 61 -11.11 -11.59 25.12
N PRO A 62 -10.14 -11.35 26.02
CA PRO A 62 -8.73 -11.70 25.77
C PRO A 62 -8.46 -13.20 25.53
N LEU A 63 -9.29 -14.09 26.07
CA LEU A 63 -9.19 -15.53 25.83
C LEU A 63 -9.31 -15.88 24.34
N MET A 64 -10.06 -15.07 23.58
CA MET A 64 -10.22 -15.24 22.14
C MET A 64 -8.95 -14.94 21.36
N ILE A 65 -7.96 -14.25 21.94
CA ILE A 65 -6.65 -14.08 21.29
C ILE A 65 -5.99 -15.45 21.10
N THR A 66 -6.09 -16.34 22.08
CA THR A 66 -5.55 -17.70 21.98
C THR A 66 -6.45 -18.56 21.08
N ALA A 67 -7.76 -18.59 21.35
CA ALA A 67 -8.70 -19.43 20.62
C ALA A 67 -8.80 -19.07 19.12
N GLU A 68 -8.75 -17.78 18.79
CA GLU A 68 -8.96 -17.24 17.44
C GLU A 68 -7.76 -16.41 16.96
N THR A 69 -6.55 -16.92 17.23
CA THR A 69 -5.26 -16.27 16.90
C THR A 69 -5.20 -15.74 15.47
N GLY A 70 -5.62 -16.55 14.48
CA GLY A 70 -5.60 -16.13 13.08
C GLY A 70 -6.52 -14.94 12.79
N HIS A 71 -7.69 -14.86 13.45
CA HIS A 71 -8.58 -13.72 13.31
C HIS A 71 -8.04 -12.48 14.03
N TYR A 72 -7.35 -12.62 15.15
CA TYR A 72 -6.66 -11.50 15.79
C TYR A 72 -5.57 -10.91 14.88
N ILE A 73 -4.70 -11.78 14.32
CA ILE A 73 -3.64 -11.38 13.39
C ILE A 73 -4.20 -10.60 12.19
N LYS A 74 -5.28 -11.11 11.58
CA LYS A 74 -5.97 -10.43 10.46
C LYS A 74 -6.63 -9.12 10.90
N GLY A 75 -7.21 -9.07 12.09
CA GLY A 75 -7.80 -7.84 12.64
C GLY A 75 -6.75 -6.74 12.82
N MET A 76 -5.59 -7.07 13.39
CA MET A 76 -4.46 -6.16 13.54
C MET A 76 -3.93 -5.69 12.18
N HIS A 77 -3.79 -6.58 11.20
CA HIS A 77 -3.40 -6.21 9.84
C HIS A 77 -4.36 -5.20 9.20
N ASN A 78 -5.67 -5.44 9.29
CA ASN A 78 -6.67 -4.53 8.72
C ASN A 78 -6.66 -3.18 9.44
N LEU A 79 -6.54 -3.18 10.76
CA LEU A 79 -6.46 -1.94 11.54
C LEU A 79 -5.21 -1.12 11.19
N LEU A 80 -4.04 -1.77 11.06
CA LEU A 80 -2.81 -1.10 10.65
C LEU A 80 -2.92 -0.54 9.23
N THR A 81 -3.47 -1.32 8.29
CA THR A 81 -3.71 -0.87 6.91
C THR A 81 -4.67 0.32 6.87
N ALA A 82 -5.74 0.31 7.67
CA ALA A 82 -6.68 1.43 7.75
C ALA A 82 -6.01 2.70 8.29
N ASN A 83 -5.18 2.58 9.34
CA ASN A 83 -4.42 3.73 9.85
C ASN A 83 -3.39 4.24 8.85
N PHE A 84 -2.76 3.35 8.06
CA PHE A 84 -1.86 3.74 6.98
C PHE A 84 -2.60 4.55 5.89
N ASN A 85 -3.72 4.03 5.38
CA ASN A 85 -4.51 4.70 4.34
C ASN A 85 -5.05 6.06 4.80
N LEU A 86 -5.39 6.19 6.08
CA LEU A 86 -5.86 7.46 6.66
C LEU A 86 -4.73 8.39 7.12
N ARG A 87 -3.46 7.99 6.97
CA ARG A 87 -2.30 8.68 7.57
C ARG A 87 -2.50 9.00 9.06
N ASN A 88 -3.10 8.08 9.82
CA ASN A 88 -3.34 8.22 11.25
C ASN A 88 -2.10 7.78 12.05
N PHE A 89 -1.05 8.60 12.00
CA PHE A 89 0.30 8.25 12.49
C PHE A 89 0.33 7.79 13.96
N LYS A 90 -0.33 8.55 14.85
CA LYS A 90 -0.33 8.25 16.30
C LYS A 90 -0.94 6.89 16.60
N ASN A 91 -2.09 6.58 16.01
CA ASN A 91 -2.72 5.28 16.22
C ASN A 91 -1.99 4.16 15.48
N PHE A 92 -1.43 4.43 14.30
CA PHE A 92 -0.60 3.48 13.58
C PHE A 92 0.56 2.99 14.46
N ASP A 93 1.35 3.90 15.03
CA ASP A 93 2.50 3.56 15.88
C ASP A 93 2.06 2.77 17.12
N LYS A 94 0.98 3.20 17.77
CA LYS A 94 0.40 2.49 18.93
C LYS A 94 0.04 1.04 18.59
N TYR A 95 -0.67 0.82 17.48
CA TYR A 95 -1.11 -0.52 17.09
C TYR A 95 0.02 -1.37 16.54
N LEU A 96 1.06 -0.76 15.93
CA LEU A 96 2.24 -1.47 15.46
C LEU A 96 2.99 -2.07 16.64
N VAL A 97 3.28 -1.27 17.68
CA VAL A 97 3.93 -1.75 18.91
C VAL A 97 3.11 -2.86 19.57
N ARG A 98 1.77 -2.73 19.60
CA ARG A 98 0.89 -3.80 20.11
C ARG A 98 1.05 -5.09 19.31
N PHE A 99 1.10 -5.00 17.98
CA PHE A 99 1.22 -6.18 17.13
C PHE A 99 2.61 -6.82 17.23
N GLU A 100 3.67 -6.02 17.29
CA GLU A 100 5.03 -6.48 17.57
C GLU A 100 5.13 -7.24 18.88
N ARG A 101 4.57 -6.71 19.97
CA ARG A 101 4.54 -7.44 21.25
C ARG A 101 3.81 -8.77 21.14
N PHE A 102 2.70 -8.78 20.40
CA PHE A 102 1.96 -10.01 20.16
C PHE A 102 2.78 -11.07 19.42
N THR A 103 3.67 -10.70 18.48
CA THR A 103 4.48 -11.69 17.75
C THR A 103 5.45 -12.47 18.64
N PHE A 104 5.74 -12.00 19.85
CA PHE A 104 6.54 -12.73 20.85
C PHE A 104 5.70 -13.61 21.79
N SER A 105 4.38 -13.58 21.68
CA SER A 105 3.49 -14.34 22.55
C SER A 105 3.42 -15.81 22.18
N LYS A 106 3.02 -16.66 23.15
CA LYS A 106 2.79 -18.09 22.92
C LYS A 106 1.77 -18.37 21.80
N PRO A 107 0.59 -17.72 21.74
CA PRO A 107 -0.37 -17.94 20.65
C PRO A 107 0.20 -17.66 19.26
N ALA A 108 0.96 -16.57 19.09
CA ALA A 108 1.55 -16.21 17.81
C ALA A 108 2.57 -17.24 17.29
N ASN A 109 3.22 -17.96 18.21
CA ASN A 109 4.29 -18.91 17.91
C ASN A 109 3.85 -20.38 17.99
N GLN A 110 2.56 -20.63 18.24
CA GLN A 110 2.04 -21.99 18.42
C GLN A 110 2.02 -22.81 17.12
N HIS A 111 1.81 -22.15 15.97
CA HIS A 111 1.70 -22.80 14.66
C HIS A 111 2.40 -22.00 13.57
N ASP A 112 3.00 -22.71 12.61
CA ASP A 112 3.76 -22.13 11.48
C ASP A 112 2.93 -21.17 10.65
N ASN A 113 1.63 -21.48 10.46
CA ASN A 113 0.71 -20.59 9.78
C ASN A 113 0.54 -19.24 10.51
N PHE A 114 0.51 -19.25 11.84
CA PHE A 114 0.43 -18.01 12.62
C PHE A 114 1.73 -17.22 12.59
N ARG A 115 2.88 -17.92 12.69
CA ARG A 115 4.20 -17.30 12.53
C ARG A 115 4.35 -16.64 11.16
N MET A 116 3.98 -17.34 10.10
CA MET A 116 3.99 -16.81 8.73
C MET A 116 3.03 -15.63 8.56
N GLN A 117 1.78 -15.73 9.02
CA GLN A 117 0.82 -14.62 8.92
C GLN A 117 1.27 -13.39 9.70
N ALA A 118 1.79 -13.59 10.92
CA ALA A 118 2.35 -12.53 11.74
C ALA A 118 3.56 -11.88 11.06
N PHE A 119 4.49 -12.68 10.52
CA PHE A 119 5.65 -12.19 9.76
C PHE A 119 5.22 -11.32 8.57
N VAL A 120 4.31 -11.82 7.72
CA VAL A 120 3.85 -11.08 6.53
C VAL A 120 3.22 -9.75 6.91
N TYR A 121 2.29 -9.76 7.85
CA TYR A 121 1.55 -8.55 8.21
C TYR A 121 2.38 -7.57 9.02
N LEU A 122 3.28 -8.05 9.87
CA LEU A 122 4.19 -7.18 10.62
C LEU A 122 5.21 -6.53 9.68
N THR A 123 5.77 -7.31 8.74
CA THR A 123 6.67 -6.81 7.71
C THR A 123 6.00 -5.72 6.87
N SER A 124 4.78 -5.98 6.38
CA SER A 124 4.01 -4.99 5.62
C SER A 124 3.75 -3.72 6.43
N ALA A 125 3.42 -3.84 7.72
CA ALA A 125 3.18 -2.70 8.59
C ALA A 125 4.47 -1.90 8.88
N ARG A 126 5.60 -2.57 9.12
CA ARG A 126 6.91 -1.89 9.29
C ARG A 126 7.28 -1.11 8.04
N ILE A 127 7.18 -1.71 6.86
CA ILE A 127 7.44 -0.98 5.61
C ILE A 127 6.49 0.21 5.48
N ASN A 128 5.19 0.02 5.71
CA ASN A 128 4.21 1.12 5.69
C ASN A 128 4.57 2.28 6.61
N GLN A 129 5.18 2.01 7.77
CA GLN A 129 5.68 3.04 8.68
C GLN A 129 6.75 3.90 8.02
N HIS A 130 7.72 3.28 7.33
CA HIS A 130 8.77 3.99 6.62
C HIS A 130 8.22 4.77 5.42
N LEU A 131 7.31 4.17 4.66
CA LEU A 131 6.64 4.82 3.53
C LEU A 131 5.89 6.09 3.97
N MET A 132 5.16 6.04 5.09
CA MET A 132 4.36 7.19 5.55
C MET A 132 5.21 8.30 6.21
N LYS A 133 6.39 7.97 6.77
CA LYS A 133 7.27 8.90 7.50
C LYS A 133 8.44 9.42 6.66
N GLY A 134 8.64 8.89 5.46
CA GLY A 134 9.77 9.23 4.59
C GLY A 134 11.11 8.68 5.09
N THR A 135 11.11 7.72 6.02
CA THR A 135 12.32 7.16 6.64
C THR A 135 12.87 5.97 5.86
N PHE A 136 12.99 6.14 4.52
CA PHE A 136 13.35 5.06 3.60
C PHE A 136 14.71 4.43 3.89
N GLY A 137 15.74 5.25 4.20
CA GLY A 137 17.08 4.76 4.54
C GLY A 137 17.11 3.83 5.76
N GLU A 138 16.23 4.05 6.74
CA GLU A 138 16.06 3.09 7.85
C GLU A 138 15.25 1.86 7.42
N GLY A 139 14.29 2.03 6.51
CA GLY A 139 13.44 0.95 6.02
C GLY A 139 14.21 -0.09 5.20
N ILE A 140 15.17 0.34 4.37
CA ILE A 140 15.98 -0.58 3.57
C ILE A 140 16.88 -1.49 4.42
N LYS A 141 17.23 -1.08 5.65
CA LYS A 141 17.97 -1.92 6.61
C LYS A 141 17.17 -3.16 7.03
N LEU A 142 15.85 -3.14 6.86
CA LEU A 142 14.99 -4.29 7.14
C LEU A 142 15.06 -5.37 6.04
N VAL A 143 15.51 -5.03 4.82
CA VAL A 143 15.45 -5.91 3.65
C VAL A 143 16.15 -7.26 3.86
N PRO A 144 17.36 -7.34 4.45
CA PRO A 144 17.99 -8.64 4.72
C PRO A 144 17.13 -9.55 5.60
N ALA A 145 16.48 -9.00 6.63
CA ALA A 145 15.58 -9.76 7.50
C ALA A 145 14.28 -10.16 6.78
N ILE A 146 13.78 -9.30 5.89
CA ILE A 146 12.61 -9.59 5.04
C ILE A 146 12.91 -10.75 4.11
N GLU A 147 14.02 -10.72 3.36
CA GLU A 147 14.38 -11.80 2.44
C GLU A 147 14.64 -13.11 3.20
N LYS A 148 15.27 -13.07 4.37
CA LYS A 148 15.43 -14.24 5.23
C LYS A 148 14.08 -14.86 5.61
N GLY A 149 13.12 -14.05 6.06
CA GLY A 149 11.79 -14.54 6.44
C GLY A 149 10.96 -15.02 5.24
N LEU A 150 11.07 -14.37 4.08
CA LEU A 150 10.44 -14.84 2.85
C LEU A 150 10.96 -16.22 2.43
N ASN A 151 12.27 -16.46 2.58
CA ASN A 151 12.89 -17.75 2.30
C ASN A 151 12.48 -18.82 3.32
N GLU A 152 12.46 -18.47 4.62
CA GLU A 152 12.01 -19.36 5.71
C GLU A 152 10.59 -19.88 5.47
N PHE A 153 9.68 -19.00 5.04
CA PHE A 153 8.27 -19.37 4.80
C PHE A 153 7.97 -19.72 3.34
N SER A 154 8.97 -19.90 2.48
CA SER A 154 8.81 -20.05 1.02
C SER A 154 7.85 -21.16 0.60
N LEU A 155 7.77 -22.27 1.36
CA LEU A 155 6.86 -23.39 1.09
C LEU A 155 5.39 -23.11 1.44
N TYR A 156 5.12 -22.14 2.32
CA TYR A 156 3.78 -21.88 2.89
C TYR A 156 3.22 -20.52 2.52
N ILE A 157 4.10 -19.56 2.17
CA ILE A 157 3.69 -18.21 1.86
C ILE A 157 3.05 -18.16 0.48
N ASP A 158 1.83 -17.63 0.43
CA ASP A 158 1.17 -17.33 -0.84
C ASP A 158 2.02 -16.34 -1.64
N ARG A 159 2.27 -16.69 -2.90
CA ARG A 159 2.97 -15.89 -3.91
C ARG A 159 2.50 -14.44 -3.94
N HIS A 160 1.20 -14.20 -3.82
CA HIS A 160 0.65 -12.84 -3.84
C HIS A 160 1.22 -11.97 -2.71
N ARG A 161 1.39 -12.53 -1.51
CA ARG A 161 1.97 -11.81 -0.37
C ARG A 161 3.44 -11.46 -0.61
N VAL A 162 4.18 -12.38 -1.23
CA VAL A 162 5.56 -12.14 -1.65
C VAL A 162 5.63 -10.97 -2.62
N LEU A 163 4.79 -10.95 -3.65
CA LEU A 163 4.77 -9.87 -4.64
C LEU A 163 4.44 -8.51 -4.02
N VAL A 164 3.48 -8.45 -3.09
CA VAL A 164 3.15 -7.21 -2.36
C VAL A 164 4.32 -6.72 -1.51
N ILE A 165 5.01 -7.62 -0.81
CA ILE A 165 6.22 -7.27 -0.04
C ILE A 165 7.31 -6.77 -0.98
N ARG A 166 7.57 -7.46 -2.11
CA ARG A 166 8.56 -7.03 -3.11
C ARG A 166 8.26 -5.65 -3.67
N TYR A 167 6.99 -5.36 -3.97
CA TYR A 167 6.59 -4.03 -4.45
C TYR A 167 6.83 -2.95 -3.40
N LYS A 168 6.49 -3.23 -2.14
CA LYS A 168 6.75 -2.32 -1.02
C LYS A 168 8.25 -2.11 -0.78
N THR A 169 9.07 -3.14 -0.95
CA THR A 169 10.54 -3.02 -0.92
C THR A 169 11.06 -2.15 -2.06
N ALA A 170 10.55 -2.33 -3.28
CA ALA A 170 10.90 -1.46 -4.40
C ALA A 170 10.55 0.01 -4.11
N LEU A 171 9.38 0.29 -3.55
CA LEU A 171 9.01 1.65 -3.11
C LEU A 171 9.97 2.23 -2.07
N MET A 172 10.50 1.43 -1.15
CA MET A 172 11.52 1.90 -0.19
C MET A 172 12.82 2.29 -0.88
N TYR A 173 13.33 1.44 -1.79
CA TYR A 173 14.53 1.75 -2.56
C TYR A 173 14.33 2.98 -3.46
N PHE A 174 13.20 3.06 -4.16
CA PHE A 174 12.84 4.21 -4.98
C PHE A 174 12.79 5.51 -4.16
N GLY A 175 12.11 5.49 -3.01
CA GLY A 175 12.02 6.66 -2.12
C GLY A 175 13.37 7.06 -1.50
N ASN A 176 14.30 6.11 -1.37
CA ASN A 176 15.68 6.36 -0.95
C ASN A 176 16.59 6.88 -2.09
N GLY A 177 16.12 6.86 -3.34
CA GLY A 177 16.90 7.23 -4.52
C GLY A 177 17.78 6.09 -5.06
N ASP A 178 17.63 4.87 -4.56
CA ASP A 178 18.32 3.68 -5.07
C ASP A 178 17.46 3.02 -6.16
N TYR A 179 17.51 3.62 -7.35
CA TYR A 179 16.65 3.21 -8.46
C TYR A 179 17.03 1.85 -9.05
N GLU A 180 18.31 1.49 -9.01
CA GLU A 180 18.80 0.18 -9.47
C GLU A 180 18.21 -0.95 -8.62
N LYS A 181 18.30 -0.86 -7.28
CA LYS A 181 17.67 -1.85 -6.41
C LYS A 181 16.15 -1.84 -6.48
N SER A 182 15.54 -0.68 -6.70
CA SER A 182 14.11 -0.62 -7.01
C SER A 182 13.77 -1.45 -8.25
N ILE A 183 14.54 -1.31 -9.34
CA ILE A 183 14.36 -2.06 -10.58
C ILE A 183 14.52 -3.57 -10.36
N ASP A 184 15.56 -4.01 -9.63
CA ASP A 184 15.79 -5.42 -9.29
C ASP A 184 14.53 -6.05 -8.68
N HIS A 185 13.92 -5.38 -7.69
CA HIS A 185 12.70 -5.87 -7.05
C HIS A 185 11.46 -5.82 -7.95
N LEU A 186 11.36 -4.82 -8.83
CA LEU A 186 10.24 -4.69 -9.77
C LEU A 186 10.27 -5.74 -10.87
N GLN A 187 11.44 -6.10 -11.37
CA GLN A 187 11.58 -7.14 -12.39
C GLN A 187 11.09 -8.50 -11.89
N LEU A 188 11.29 -8.83 -10.61
CA LEU A 188 10.75 -10.05 -10.01
C LEU A 188 9.21 -10.11 -10.05
N ILE A 189 8.53 -8.95 -10.09
CA ILE A 189 7.08 -8.86 -10.23
C ILE A 189 6.69 -8.91 -11.71
N ILE A 190 7.35 -8.08 -12.53
CA ILE A 190 7.03 -7.89 -13.95
C ILE A 190 7.22 -9.19 -14.75
N ASN A 191 8.23 -9.99 -14.40
CA ASN A 191 8.54 -11.27 -15.03
C ASN A 191 7.78 -12.45 -14.39
N GLY A 192 6.98 -12.20 -13.35
CA GLY A 192 6.07 -13.17 -12.76
C GLY A 192 4.76 -13.32 -13.57
N PRO A 193 3.88 -14.26 -13.19
CA PRO A 193 2.59 -14.45 -13.82
C PRO A 193 1.70 -13.24 -13.58
N VAL A 194 0.85 -12.99 -14.57
CA VAL A 194 0.02 -11.78 -14.66
C VAL A 194 -1.37 -11.99 -14.05
N ASP A 195 -1.72 -13.23 -13.74
CA ASP A 195 -3.07 -13.74 -13.49
C ASP A 195 -3.71 -13.30 -12.16
N ILE A 196 -2.94 -13.03 -11.10
CA ILE A 196 -3.52 -12.87 -9.74
C ILE A 196 -3.73 -11.40 -9.31
N ARG A 197 -2.97 -10.43 -9.84
CA ARG A 197 -3.09 -8.99 -9.50
C ARG A 197 -2.65 -8.08 -10.64
N ILE A 198 -3.59 -7.84 -11.56
CA ILE A 198 -3.40 -6.97 -12.72
C ILE A 198 -2.92 -5.57 -12.31
N ASP A 199 -3.49 -5.03 -11.23
CA ASP A 199 -3.16 -3.71 -10.71
C ASP A 199 -1.72 -3.62 -10.18
N LEU A 200 -1.28 -4.62 -9.41
CA LEU A 200 0.10 -4.69 -8.95
C LEU A 200 1.09 -4.77 -10.12
N GLN A 201 0.74 -5.54 -11.16
CA GLN A 201 1.51 -5.64 -12.40
C GLN A 201 1.58 -4.30 -13.17
N CYS A 202 0.49 -3.53 -13.21
CA CYS A 202 0.47 -2.20 -13.80
C CYS A 202 1.39 -1.23 -13.02
N TYR A 203 1.23 -1.15 -11.70
CA TYR A 203 1.98 -0.19 -10.89
C TYR A 203 3.45 -0.57 -10.71
N ALA A 204 3.80 -1.86 -10.80
CA ALA A 204 5.19 -2.28 -10.88
C ALA A 204 5.85 -1.78 -12.18
N ARG A 205 5.16 -1.90 -13.33
CA ARG A 205 5.68 -1.40 -14.61
C ARG A 205 5.76 0.14 -14.65
N LEU A 206 4.80 0.83 -14.06
CA LEU A 206 4.83 2.29 -13.96
C LEU A 206 6.01 2.75 -13.09
N LEU A 207 6.21 2.15 -11.91
CA LEU A 207 7.34 2.48 -11.05
C LEU A 207 8.69 2.13 -11.70
N HIS A 208 8.73 1.05 -12.49
CA HIS A 208 9.92 0.66 -13.26
C HIS A 208 10.27 1.70 -14.34
N LEU A 209 9.26 2.20 -15.07
CA LEU A 209 9.43 3.31 -16.00
C LEU A 209 9.95 4.56 -15.30
N MET A 210 9.37 4.91 -14.14
CA MET A 210 9.81 6.06 -13.37
C MET A 210 11.24 5.91 -12.86
N ALA A 211 11.64 4.72 -12.39
CA ALA A 211 13.01 4.48 -11.95
C ALA A 211 14.03 4.66 -13.08
N HIS A 212 13.71 4.21 -14.30
CA HIS A 212 14.57 4.48 -15.45
C HIS A 212 14.60 5.96 -15.86
N PHE A 213 13.46 6.66 -15.74
CA PHE A 213 13.40 8.09 -16.02
C PHE A 213 14.29 8.86 -15.04
N GLU A 214 14.27 8.48 -13.77
CA GLU A 214 15.12 9.04 -12.72
C GLU A 214 16.62 8.83 -12.94
N MET A 215 16.99 7.70 -13.55
CA MET A 215 18.38 7.38 -13.88
C MET A 215 18.88 8.07 -15.17
N GLY A 216 18.00 8.73 -15.93
CA GLY A 216 18.37 9.31 -17.24
C GLY A 216 18.65 8.26 -18.30
N ASN A 217 17.99 7.09 -18.24
CA ASN A 217 18.17 6.01 -19.21
C ASN A 217 17.43 6.28 -20.55
N ASP A 218 17.70 7.43 -21.17
CA ASP A 218 16.92 7.99 -22.29
C ASP A 218 16.74 7.03 -23.47
N ALA A 219 17.74 6.17 -23.73
CA ALA A 219 17.74 5.19 -24.80
C ALA A 219 16.56 4.20 -24.75
N ILE A 220 16.02 3.92 -23.57
CA ILE A 220 14.92 2.95 -23.39
C ILE A 220 13.59 3.59 -23.00
N ILE A 221 13.58 4.87 -22.61
CA ILE A 221 12.37 5.50 -22.05
C ILE A 221 11.22 5.54 -23.05
N GLU A 222 11.49 5.84 -24.32
CA GLU A 222 10.43 5.93 -25.33
C GLU A 222 9.76 4.58 -25.58
N SER A 223 10.56 3.52 -25.77
CA SER A 223 10.05 2.17 -26.01
C SER A 223 9.35 1.61 -24.77
N LEU A 224 9.92 1.84 -23.59
CA LEU A 224 9.34 1.44 -22.32
C LEU A 224 8.01 2.16 -22.05
N THR A 225 7.94 3.48 -22.28
CA THR A 225 6.71 4.27 -22.14
C THR A 225 5.58 3.69 -23.01
N LYS A 226 5.85 3.41 -24.29
CA LYS A 226 4.87 2.78 -25.20
C LYS A 226 4.45 1.39 -24.70
N SER A 227 5.38 0.60 -24.18
CA SER A 227 5.10 -0.74 -23.65
C SER A 227 4.20 -0.70 -22.41
N VAL A 228 4.55 0.13 -21.43
CA VAL A 228 3.79 0.27 -20.18
C VAL A 228 2.39 0.85 -20.45
N PHE A 229 2.29 1.89 -21.29
CA PHE A 229 1.00 2.46 -21.67
C PHE A 229 0.08 1.41 -22.29
N ARG A 230 0.54 0.68 -23.32
CA ARG A 230 -0.26 -0.38 -23.96
C ARG A 230 -0.71 -1.46 -22.97
N PHE A 231 0.17 -1.85 -22.05
CA PHE A 231 -0.17 -2.83 -21.03
C PHE A 231 -1.29 -2.32 -20.11
N MET A 232 -1.18 -1.09 -19.60
CA MET A 232 -2.17 -0.51 -18.70
C MET A 232 -3.51 -0.22 -19.39
N SER A 233 -3.50 0.22 -20.66
CA SER A 233 -4.71 0.39 -21.47
C SER A 233 -5.47 -0.93 -21.63
N ARG A 234 -4.76 -2.01 -21.99
CA ARG A 234 -5.36 -3.34 -22.18
C ARG A 234 -5.97 -3.89 -20.89
N MET A 235 -5.41 -3.51 -19.75
CA MET A 235 -5.85 -3.93 -18.42
C MET A 235 -6.93 -3.02 -17.82
N GLU A 236 -7.42 -2.03 -18.57
CA GLU A 236 -8.41 -1.04 -18.13
C GLU A 236 -8.02 -0.34 -16.81
N ASN A 237 -6.71 -0.10 -16.62
CA ASN A 237 -6.15 0.46 -15.38
C ASN A 237 -5.45 1.81 -15.62
N LEU A 238 -6.00 2.61 -16.54
CA LEU A 238 -5.59 4.00 -16.78
C LEU A 238 -6.67 4.94 -16.24
N THR A 239 -6.31 5.76 -15.26
CA THR A 239 -7.10 6.92 -14.83
C THR A 239 -6.51 8.20 -15.42
N VAL A 240 -7.12 9.35 -15.14
CA VAL A 240 -6.62 10.65 -15.63
C VAL A 240 -5.20 10.90 -15.11
N VAL A 241 -4.90 10.46 -13.89
CA VAL A 241 -3.57 10.65 -13.28
C VAL A 241 -2.49 9.89 -14.05
N GLU A 242 -2.70 8.61 -14.40
CA GLU A 242 -1.71 7.86 -15.18
C GLU A 242 -1.55 8.41 -16.60
N GLU A 243 -2.63 8.84 -17.24
CA GLU A 243 -2.55 9.47 -18.57
C GLU A 243 -1.71 10.76 -18.55
N GLU A 244 -1.92 11.63 -17.56
CA GLU A 244 -1.14 12.85 -17.40
C GLU A 244 0.33 12.54 -17.11
N MET A 245 0.62 11.48 -16.34
CA MET A 245 1.97 10.98 -16.13
C MET A 245 2.64 10.52 -17.42
N PHE A 246 1.96 9.71 -18.24
CA PHE A 246 2.52 9.25 -19.52
C PHE A 246 2.74 10.41 -20.50
N LYS A 247 1.80 11.37 -20.58
CA LYS A 247 1.96 12.57 -21.39
C LYS A 247 3.17 13.38 -20.92
N PHE A 248 3.34 13.55 -19.61
CA PHE A 248 4.48 14.26 -19.05
C PHE A 248 5.79 13.57 -19.41
N ILE A 249 5.94 12.27 -19.10
CA ILE A 249 7.18 11.53 -19.37
C ILE A 249 7.52 11.59 -20.86
N LYS A 250 6.55 11.31 -21.74
CA LYS A 250 6.75 11.32 -23.19
C LYS A 250 7.23 12.68 -23.72
N ASN A 251 6.69 13.77 -23.20
CA ASN A 251 7.01 15.12 -23.69
C ASN A 251 8.32 15.67 -23.12
N ASN A 252 8.91 15.00 -22.14
CA ASN A 252 10.04 15.51 -21.35
C ASN A 252 11.23 14.54 -21.29
N VAL A 253 11.24 13.48 -22.13
CA VAL A 253 12.30 12.45 -22.12
C VAL A 253 13.70 13.04 -22.31
N TYR A 254 13.84 14.04 -23.18
CA TYR A 254 15.14 14.63 -23.55
C TYR A 254 15.39 16.00 -22.90
N GLU A 255 14.55 16.40 -21.95
CA GLU A 255 14.64 17.70 -21.31
C GLU A 255 15.59 17.66 -20.11
N SER A 256 16.48 18.65 -20.00
CA SER A 256 17.35 18.81 -18.83
C SER A 256 16.53 19.05 -17.56
N ALA A 257 17.02 18.61 -16.40
CA ALA A 257 16.32 18.75 -15.11
C ALA A 257 15.84 20.17 -14.80
N GLU A 258 16.55 21.21 -15.23
CA GLU A 258 16.14 22.61 -15.04
C GLU A 258 14.90 22.98 -15.87
N LYS A 259 14.81 22.49 -17.10
CA LYS A 259 13.69 22.72 -18.03
C LYS A 259 12.44 21.92 -17.68
N LEU A 260 12.58 20.86 -16.87
CA LEU A 260 11.44 20.07 -16.37
C LEU A 260 10.58 20.84 -15.36
N LYS A 261 11.15 21.78 -14.60
CA LYS A 261 10.47 22.43 -13.45
C LYS A 261 9.12 23.06 -13.82
N PRO A 262 8.97 23.84 -14.91
CA PRO A 262 7.66 24.39 -15.30
C PRO A 262 6.64 23.31 -15.65
N GLY A 263 7.07 22.24 -16.34
CA GLY A 263 6.22 21.10 -16.68
C GLY A 263 5.76 20.34 -15.44
N LEU A 264 6.66 20.11 -14.49
CA LEU A 264 6.37 19.45 -13.21
C LEU A 264 5.38 20.25 -12.36
N LYS A 265 5.50 21.59 -12.33
CA LYS A 265 4.51 22.44 -11.63
C LYS A 265 3.12 22.29 -12.25
N LYS A 266 3.01 22.36 -13.58
CA LYS A 266 1.74 22.15 -14.29
C LYS A 266 1.15 20.75 -14.02
N LEU A 267 1.99 19.72 -14.02
CA LEU A 267 1.59 18.36 -13.70
C LEU A 267 1.11 18.25 -12.25
N LEU A 268 1.82 18.87 -11.30
CA LEU A 268 1.46 18.88 -9.89
C LEU A 268 0.08 19.51 -9.67
N ASP A 269 -0.17 20.67 -10.25
CA ASP A 269 -1.44 21.38 -10.14
C ASP A 269 -2.59 20.54 -10.72
N ARG A 270 -2.35 19.87 -11.86
CA ARG A 270 -3.31 18.96 -12.48
C ARG A 270 -3.58 17.72 -11.63
N ILE A 271 -2.58 17.11 -11.01
CA ILE A 271 -2.75 15.86 -10.26
C ILE A 271 -3.35 16.13 -8.88
N LYS A 272 -3.00 17.25 -8.23
CA LYS A 272 -3.49 17.58 -6.88
C LYS A 272 -5.01 17.70 -6.79
N GLN A 273 -5.68 18.15 -7.84
CA GLN A 273 -7.15 18.25 -7.83
C GLN A 273 -7.84 16.88 -7.72
N PHE A 274 -7.15 15.80 -8.10
CA PHE A 274 -7.68 14.43 -8.06
C PHE A 274 -7.40 13.70 -6.74
N GLU A 275 -6.59 14.26 -5.84
CA GLU A 275 -6.25 13.63 -4.54
C GLU A 275 -7.48 13.33 -3.69
N LYS A 276 -8.53 14.15 -3.79
CA LYS A 276 -9.80 13.97 -3.08
C LYS A 276 -10.87 13.22 -3.89
N ASN A 277 -10.59 12.91 -5.16
CA ASN A 277 -11.53 12.22 -6.02
C ASN A 277 -11.38 10.71 -5.85
N ARG A 278 -12.34 10.10 -5.15
CA ARG A 278 -12.38 8.65 -4.87
C ARG A 278 -12.27 7.72 -6.09
N PHE A 279 -12.52 8.21 -7.30
CA PHE A 279 -12.39 7.43 -8.54
C PHE A 279 -10.97 7.47 -9.12
N GLU A 280 -10.22 8.53 -8.81
CA GLU A 280 -8.84 8.74 -9.26
C GLU A 280 -7.82 8.37 -8.16
N THR A 281 -8.29 8.06 -6.95
CA THR A 281 -7.42 7.78 -5.78
C THR A 281 -6.70 6.43 -5.81
N ARG A 282 -7.01 5.57 -6.78
CA ARG A 282 -6.40 4.24 -6.88
C ARG A 282 -4.88 4.35 -6.97
N VAL A 283 -4.37 5.21 -7.85
CA VAL A 283 -2.92 5.44 -8.03
C VAL A 283 -2.23 5.84 -6.75
N PHE A 284 -2.84 6.74 -5.96
CA PHE A 284 -2.28 7.25 -4.72
C PHE A 284 -2.17 6.18 -3.63
N SER A 285 -2.89 5.06 -3.76
CA SER A 285 -2.77 3.91 -2.87
C SER A 285 -1.56 3.02 -3.19
N TYR A 286 -1.04 3.07 -4.41
CA TYR A 286 0.12 2.28 -4.86
C TYR A 286 1.40 3.11 -4.91
N LEU A 287 1.29 4.41 -5.21
CA LEU A 287 2.43 5.28 -5.47
C LEU A 287 2.15 6.69 -4.96
N ASP A 288 3.04 7.23 -4.11
CA ASP A 288 2.96 8.62 -3.66
C ASP A 288 3.53 9.57 -4.73
N ILE A 289 2.83 9.62 -5.87
CA ILE A 289 3.24 10.37 -7.05
C ILE A 289 3.30 11.88 -6.77
N ILE A 290 2.45 12.38 -5.88
CA ILE A 290 2.45 13.79 -5.47
C ILE A 290 3.78 14.12 -4.78
N SER A 291 4.21 13.30 -3.81
CA SER A 291 5.48 13.55 -3.12
C SER A 291 6.68 13.38 -4.05
N TRP A 292 6.60 12.48 -5.04
CA TRP A 292 7.60 12.37 -6.10
C TRP A 292 7.68 13.66 -6.94
N ILE A 293 6.56 14.19 -7.46
CA ILE A 293 6.56 15.44 -8.23
C ILE A 293 7.08 16.61 -7.39
N GLU A 294 6.62 16.74 -6.14
CA GLU A 294 7.07 17.79 -5.23
C GLU A 294 8.57 17.72 -4.95
N SER A 295 9.14 16.52 -4.86
CA SER A 295 10.59 16.32 -4.71
C SER A 295 11.36 17.00 -5.85
N LYS A 296 10.82 16.94 -7.07
CA LYS A 296 11.42 17.55 -8.26
C LYS A 296 11.16 19.04 -8.37
N VAL A 297 9.93 19.48 -8.09
CA VAL A 297 9.56 20.90 -8.10
C VAL A 297 10.37 21.69 -7.09
N TYR A 298 10.56 21.17 -5.89
CA TYR A 298 11.25 21.84 -4.79
C TYR A 298 12.73 21.49 -4.68
N ASN A 299 13.25 20.60 -5.55
CA ASN A 299 14.62 20.12 -5.52
C ASN A 299 15.03 19.58 -4.14
N LYS A 300 14.18 18.73 -3.57
CA LYS A 300 14.41 18.06 -2.28
C LYS A 300 14.26 16.55 -2.47
N PRO A 301 15.00 15.71 -1.73
CA PRO A 301 14.75 14.27 -1.72
C PRO A 301 13.29 13.95 -1.34
N MET A 302 12.73 12.89 -1.93
CA MET A 302 11.36 12.45 -1.62
C MET A 302 11.17 12.12 -0.14
N SER A 303 12.21 11.56 0.51
CA SER A 303 12.27 11.34 1.97
C SER A 303 11.98 12.61 2.77
N VAL A 304 12.59 13.73 2.38
CA VAL A 304 12.43 15.04 3.04
C VAL A 304 11.01 15.55 2.85
N ILE A 305 10.46 15.50 1.64
CA ILE A 305 9.08 15.94 1.36
C ILE A 305 8.07 15.18 2.23
N ILE A 306 8.18 13.85 2.29
CA ILE A 306 7.26 13.02 3.07
C ILE A 306 7.45 13.26 4.57
N ASN A 307 8.69 13.42 5.04
CA ASN A 307 8.96 13.70 6.44
C ASN A 307 8.40 15.07 6.87
N GLU A 308 8.56 16.10 6.04
CA GLU A 308 8.00 17.44 6.28
C GLU A 308 6.47 17.36 6.41
N LYS A 309 5.78 16.65 5.51
CA LYS A 309 4.33 16.39 5.61
C LYS A 309 3.96 15.67 6.90
N TYR A 310 4.74 14.66 7.29
CA TYR A 310 4.54 13.94 8.54
C TYR A 310 4.68 14.87 9.76
N GLN A 311 5.74 15.68 9.85
CA GLN A 311 5.90 16.60 10.99
C GLN A 311 4.78 17.64 11.06
N GLN A 312 4.37 18.21 9.92
CA GLN A 312 3.23 19.14 9.87
C GLN A 312 1.93 18.51 10.37
N SER A 313 1.71 17.23 10.07
CA SER A 313 0.51 16.51 10.53
C SER A 313 0.49 16.25 12.04
N ARG A 314 1.64 16.21 12.72
CA ARG A 314 1.72 16.03 14.17
C ARG A 314 1.25 17.26 14.95
N HIS A 315 1.24 18.42 14.29
CA HIS A 315 0.80 19.69 14.87
C HIS A 315 -0.68 20.01 14.61
N ARG A 316 -1.41 19.09 13.97
CA ARG A 316 -2.86 19.16 13.72
C ARG A 316 -3.59 18.11 14.55
#